data_AF-A0A1G4K7Y4-F1
#
_entry.id   AF-A0A1G4K7Y4-F1
#
_cell.length_a   1.000
_cell.length_b   1.000
_cell.length_c   1.000
_cell.angle_alpha   90.00
_cell.angle_beta   90.00
_cell.angle_gamma   90.00
#
_symmetry.space_group_name_H-M   'P 1'
#
loop_
_entity.id
_entity.type
_entity.pdbx_description
1 polymer ?
#
loop_
_entity_poly.entity_id
_entity_poly.type
_entity_poly.pdbx_seq_one_letter_code
_entity_poly.pdbx_strand_id
1 'polypeptide(L)'
;MLKYHMRGYSGYGVQYSPFFDHRLAVASGSNFGLVGNGKLYILDIDNQGRMLKSKSFLTQDGLFDVAWNELHENQVLVAQGDGSLRLFDTLLNEYPIAIFQEHEKEVLSCNWNLLNKHLFVSSSWDGSIKIWTPARNTSMATLIPKSMKRENTLTPHRDVPMSNQRQHNSLSKNKSCIYQAQFSPHDPNAIMSCSGNSYVTLFDLRQPSSSGQYSFLAHGGMETLTCDYNKYRPYIVATGGVDNMIKIWDLRMVRKMSMHSRQPMSVNEVSGHDLAVRKVSWSPHHSDMFLSTSYDMTCKVWQDVSTDGRRPTGKTNSVDPAKGCRFVFPHHSEFVFGADWSMWGQPGYIASTAWDGDVCVWYAFSR
;
A
#
# COMPACT_ATOMS: atom_id res chain seq x y z
N MET A 1 -12.84 -1.43 -21.36
CA MET A 1 -12.51 -2.01 -20.05
C MET A 1 -12.39 -3.51 -20.23
N LEU A 2 -11.30 -4.11 -19.75
CA LEU A 2 -11.13 -5.56 -19.70
C LEU A 2 -11.52 -6.04 -18.30
N LYS A 3 -12.05 -7.26 -18.21
CA LYS A 3 -12.53 -7.83 -16.95
C LYS A 3 -12.22 -9.31 -16.86
N TYR A 4 -11.76 -9.77 -15.70
CA TYR A 4 -11.64 -11.17 -15.33
C TYR A 4 -12.24 -11.40 -13.94
N HIS A 5 -13.05 -12.45 -13.78
CA HIS A 5 -13.74 -12.74 -12.52
C HIS A 5 -13.12 -13.94 -11.79
N MET A 6 -12.65 -13.72 -10.57
CA MET A 6 -12.07 -14.70 -9.65
C MET A 6 -13.17 -15.35 -8.80
N ARG A 7 -13.81 -16.39 -9.33
CA ARG A 7 -14.94 -17.07 -8.66
C ARG A 7 -14.61 -17.49 -7.23
N GLY A 8 -15.31 -16.92 -6.26
CA GLY A 8 -15.19 -17.26 -4.83
C GLY A 8 -13.98 -16.64 -4.12
N TYR A 9 -13.26 -15.72 -4.76
CA TYR A 9 -12.11 -15.03 -4.19
C TYR A 9 -12.27 -13.52 -4.30
N SER A 10 -11.82 -12.81 -3.28
CA SER A 10 -11.80 -11.35 -3.19
C SER A 10 -10.37 -10.86 -3.43
N GLY A 11 -10.20 -9.85 -4.27
CA GLY A 11 -8.90 -9.27 -4.60
C GLY A 11 -8.36 -8.36 -3.51
N TYR A 12 -7.07 -8.50 -3.19
CA TYR A 12 -6.38 -7.71 -2.17
C TYR A 12 -5.23 -6.88 -2.75
N GLY A 13 -4.46 -7.46 -3.65
CA GLY A 13 -3.34 -6.81 -4.34
C GLY A 13 -3.33 -7.17 -5.81
N VAL A 14 -2.98 -6.22 -6.65
CA VAL A 14 -2.73 -6.42 -8.08
C VAL A 14 -1.47 -5.67 -8.46
N GLN A 15 -0.63 -6.28 -9.30
CA GLN A 15 0.57 -5.63 -9.81
C GLN A 15 0.88 -6.09 -11.24
N TYR A 16 1.20 -5.15 -12.12
CA TYR A 16 1.73 -5.46 -13.45
C TYR A 16 3.13 -6.07 -13.36
N SER A 17 3.45 -6.96 -14.29
CA SER A 17 4.80 -7.49 -14.40
C SER A 17 5.78 -6.39 -14.86
N PRO A 18 6.95 -6.26 -14.20
CA PRO A 18 8.02 -5.38 -14.65
C PRO A 18 8.81 -5.93 -15.84
N PHE A 19 8.44 -7.09 -16.39
CA PHE A 19 9.11 -7.70 -17.54
C PHE A 19 8.17 -7.95 -18.72
N PHE A 20 6.91 -8.29 -18.46
CA PHE A 20 5.92 -8.59 -19.48
C PHE A 20 4.80 -7.55 -19.48
N ASP A 21 4.62 -6.86 -20.60
CA ASP A 21 3.66 -5.76 -20.78
C ASP A 21 2.18 -6.16 -20.65
N HIS A 22 1.87 -7.43 -20.93
CA HIS A 22 0.53 -7.98 -20.95
C HIS A 22 0.20 -8.83 -19.71
N ARG A 23 1.13 -8.96 -18.75
CA ARG A 23 0.98 -9.85 -17.59
C ARG A 23 0.76 -9.07 -16.31
N LEU A 24 -0.12 -9.58 -15.46
CA LEU A 24 -0.36 -9.08 -14.11
C LEU A 24 -0.55 -10.23 -13.11
N ALA A 25 -0.20 -9.97 -11.85
CA ALA A 25 -0.41 -10.88 -10.75
C ALA A 25 -1.46 -10.32 -9.79
N VAL A 26 -2.28 -11.19 -9.21
CA VAL A 26 -3.34 -10.82 -8.26
C VAL A 26 -3.26 -11.72 -7.03
N ALA A 27 -3.09 -11.10 -5.86
CA ALA A 27 -3.28 -11.73 -4.56
C ALA A 27 -4.75 -11.67 -4.17
N SER A 28 -5.30 -12.80 -3.75
CA SER A 28 -6.71 -12.92 -3.37
C SER A 28 -6.93 -13.87 -2.19
N GLY A 29 -8.08 -13.75 -1.54
CA GLY A 29 -8.51 -14.61 -0.43
C GLY A 29 -9.99 -14.99 -0.56
N SER A 30 -10.33 -16.22 -0.17
CA SER A 30 -11.74 -16.65 -0.08
C SER A 30 -12.48 -15.90 1.04
N ASN A 31 -13.81 -15.85 0.95
CA ASN A 31 -14.67 -15.26 1.99
C ASN A 31 -14.21 -13.85 2.42
N PHE A 32 -13.99 -12.96 1.45
CA PHE A 32 -13.50 -11.59 1.69
C PHE A 32 -12.12 -11.53 2.38
N GLY A 33 -11.31 -12.60 2.25
CA GLY A 33 -10.00 -12.72 2.90
C GLY A 33 -10.06 -12.83 4.42
N LEU A 34 -11.23 -13.09 5.00
CA LEU A 34 -11.42 -13.25 6.44
C LEU A 34 -11.08 -14.66 6.92
N VAL A 35 -11.35 -15.66 6.07
CA VAL A 35 -11.11 -17.07 6.40
C VAL A 35 -11.02 -17.93 5.15
N GLY A 36 -10.13 -18.91 5.19
CA GLY A 36 -9.96 -19.93 4.16
C GLY A 36 -8.79 -19.63 3.23
N ASN A 37 -8.80 -20.28 2.08
CA ASN A 37 -7.64 -20.34 1.22
C ASN A 37 -7.38 -19.00 0.52
N GLY A 38 -6.11 -18.68 0.36
CA GLY A 38 -5.65 -17.66 -0.56
C GLY A 38 -5.40 -18.24 -1.95
N LYS A 39 -5.34 -17.37 -2.94
CA LYS A 39 -4.97 -17.78 -4.30
C LYS A 39 -4.25 -16.67 -5.03
N LEU A 40 -3.08 -17.01 -5.56
CA LEU A 40 -2.34 -16.17 -6.49
C LEU A 40 -2.84 -16.46 -7.90
N TYR A 41 -3.26 -15.44 -8.63
CA TYR A 41 -3.61 -15.51 -10.04
C TYR A 41 -2.55 -14.82 -10.87
N ILE A 42 -2.09 -15.45 -11.94
CA ILE A 42 -1.28 -14.83 -13.00
C ILE A 42 -2.19 -14.71 -14.23
N LEU A 43 -2.48 -13.47 -14.61
CA LEU A 43 -3.38 -13.15 -15.71
C LEU A 43 -2.57 -12.53 -16.86
N ASP A 44 -2.83 -13.01 -18.08
CA ASP A 44 -2.26 -12.51 -19.31
C ASP A 44 -3.37 -11.86 -20.16
N ILE A 45 -3.07 -10.73 -20.79
CA ILE A 45 -3.95 -10.04 -21.72
C ILE A 45 -3.57 -10.48 -23.13
N ASP A 46 -4.50 -11.13 -23.85
CA ASP A 46 -4.23 -11.58 -25.21
C ASP A 46 -4.31 -10.44 -26.24
N ASN A 47 -3.87 -10.72 -27.47
CA ASN A 47 -3.90 -9.76 -28.58
C ASN A 47 -5.33 -9.33 -28.99
N GLN A 48 -6.37 -10.06 -28.53
CA GLN A 48 -7.77 -9.71 -28.75
C GLN A 48 -8.33 -8.83 -27.62
N GLY A 49 -7.50 -8.45 -26.64
CA GLY A 49 -7.90 -7.67 -25.48
C GLY A 49 -8.72 -8.47 -24.48
N ARG A 50 -8.54 -9.79 -24.39
CA ARG A 50 -9.19 -10.63 -23.37
C ARG A 50 -8.21 -10.93 -22.27
N MET A 51 -8.68 -10.83 -21.03
CA MET A 51 -7.89 -11.21 -19.87
C MET A 51 -8.11 -12.69 -19.56
N LEU A 52 -7.03 -13.47 -19.57
CA LEU A 52 -7.04 -14.92 -19.41
C LEU A 52 -6.16 -15.32 -18.23
N LYS A 53 -6.58 -16.31 -17.48
CA LYS A 53 -5.76 -16.90 -16.42
C LYS A 53 -4.71 -17.83 -17.03
N SER A 54 -3.45 -17.41 -16.94
CA SER A 54 -2.27 -18.16 -17.36
C SER A 54 -1.87 -19.20 -16.31
N LYS A 55 -1.78 -18.77 -15.05
CA LYS A 55 -1.40 -19.62 -13.91
C LYS A 55 -2.21 -19.28 -12.68
N SER A 56 -2.30 -20.23 -11.74
CA SER A 56 -2.77 -19.93 -10.39
C SER A 56 -2.18 -20.88 -9.36
N PHE A 57 -1.92 -20.37 -8.16
CA PHE A 57 -1.37 -21.13 -7.03
C PHE A 57 -2.30 -20.98 -5.82
N LEU A 58 -2.71 -22.09 -5.24
CA LEU A 58 -3.56 -22.11 -4.06
C LEU A 58 -2.69 -22.09 -2.80
N THR A 59 -3.05 -21.26 -1.82
CA THR A 59 -2.36 -21.18 -0.52
C THR A 59 -3.31 -21.58 0.61
N GLN A 60 -2.72 -21.93 1.76
CA GLN A 60 -3.47 -22.40 2.91
C GLN A 60 -4.33 -21.31 3.54
N ASP A 61 -3.87 -20.06 3.46
CA ASP A 61 -4.52 -18.89 4.02
C ASP A 61 -4.54 -17.73 3.01
N GLY A 62 -5.37 -16.71 3.27
CA GLY A 62 -5.59 -15.55 2.42
C GLY A 62 -4.30 -14.82 2.04
N LEU A 63 -4.25 -14.31 0.80
CA LEU A 63 -3.15 -13.48 0.31
C LEU A 63 -3.55 -12.01 0.36
N PHE A 64 -2.70 -11.17 0.95
CA PHE A 64 -3.02 -9.76 1.22
C PHE A 64 -2.23 -8.77 0.36
N ASP A 65 -1.11 -9.19 -0.23
CA ASP A 65 -0.35 -8.37 -1.18
C ASP A 65 0.48 -9.24 -2.12
N VAL A 66 0.93 -8.63 -3.22
CA VAL A 66 1.73 -9.28 -4.26
C VAL A 66 2.84 -8.35 -4.75
N ALA A 67 4.04 -8.90 -4.94
CA ALA A 67 5.17 -8.18 -5.51
C ALA A 67 5.94 -9.05 -6.50
N TRP A 68 6.17 -8.56 -7.72
CA TRP A 68 7.08 -9.19 -8.68
C TRP A 68 8.53 -9.05 -8.21
N ASN A 69 9.35 -10.08 -8.48
CA ASN A 69 10.78 -10.00 -8.29
C ASN A 69 11.40 -9.13 -9.38
N GLU A 70 12.00 -8.00 -9.00
CA GLU A 70 12.59 -7.03 -9.94
C GLU A 70 13.87 -7.51 -10.65
N LEU A 71 14.43 -8.66 -10.24
CA LEU A 71 15.58 -9.32 -10.89
C LEU A 71 15.20 -10.54 -11.72
N HIS A 72 13.99 -11.08 -11.58
CA HIS A 72 13.63 -12.37 -12.19
C HIS A 72 12.19 -12.36 -12.73
N GLU A 73 12.08 -12.44 -14.06
CA GLU A 73 10.83 -12.28 -14.81
C GLU A 73 9.71 -13.25 -14.43
N ASN A 74 10.07 -14.45 -13.97
CA ASN A 74 9.11 -15.50 -13.65
C ASN A 74 8.79 -15.62 -12.16
N GLN A 75 9.36 -14.77 -11.29
CA GLN A 75 9.19 -14.90 -9.84
C GLN A 75 8.24 -13.84 -9.26
N VAL A 76 7.31 -14.31 -8.43
CA VAL A 76 6.32 -13.49 -7.72
C VAL A 76 6.31 -13.84 -6.24
N LEU A 77 6.44 -12.81 -5.41
CA LEU A 77 6.28 -12.88 -3.96
C LEU A 77 4.84 -12.56 -3.58
N VAL A 78 4.31 -13.28 -2.59
CA VAL A 78 3.02 -12.98 -1.98
C VAL A 78 3.14 -12.88 -0.45
N ALA A 79 2.35 -11.98 0.12
CA ALA A 79 2.16 -11.83 1.55
C ALA A 79 0.91 -12.61 2.00
N GLN A 80 1.04 -13.47 3.01
CA GLN A 80 -0.02 -14.37 3.45
C GLN A 80 -0.48 -14.08 4.90
N GLY A 81 -1.73 -14.44 5.22
CA GLY A 81 -2.33 -14.28 6.55
C GLY A 81 -1.71 -15.12 7.67
N ASP A 82 -1.00 -16.21 7.35
CA ASP A 82 -0.35 -17.09 8.33
C ASP A 82 1.00 -16.54 8.86
N GLY A 83 1.36 -15.30 8.51
CA GLY A 83 2.66 -14.70 8.83
C GLY A 83 3.80 -15.13 7.89
N SER A 84 3.51 -15.94 6.87
CA SER A 84 4.49 -16.30 5.85
C SER A 84 4.52 -15.28 4.70
N LEU A 85 5.69 -15.17 4.08
CA LEU A 85 5.79 -14.75 2.68
C LEU A 85 6.19 -15.96 1.84
N ARG A 86 5.65 -16.04 0.63
CA ARG A 86 5.92 -17.16 -0.29
C ARG A 86 6.35 -16.63 -1.64
N LEU A 87 7.47 -17.16 -2.14
CA LEU A 87 7.98 -16.84 -3.47
C LEU A 87 7.61 -17.98 -4.41
N PHE A 88 6.92 -17.66 -5.49
CA PHE A 88 6.50 -18.59 -6.53
C PHE A 88 7.28 -18.34 -7.81
N ASP A 89 7.60 -19.41 -8.53
CA ASP A 89 8.01 -19.33 -9.93
C ASP A 89 6.83 -19.69 -10.82
N THR A 90 6.48 -18.80 -11.75
CA THR A 90 5.33 -18.94 -12.65
C THR A 90 5.48 -20.10 -13.65
N LEU A 91 6.71 -20.55 -13.92
CA LEU A 91 6.98 -21.72 -14.76
C LEU A 91 6.67 -23.03 -14.01
N LEU A 92 6.87 -23.06 -12.69
CA LEU A 92 6.60 -24.22 -11.86
C LEU A 92 5.12 -24.38 -11.53
N ASN A 93 4.75 -25.54 -11.00
CA ASN A 93 3.39 -25.88 -10.62
C ASN A 93 3.27 -26.00 -9.11
N GLU A 94 2.09 -25.62 -8.60
CA GLU A 94 1.58 -25.89 -7.24
C GLU A 94 2.32 -25.25 -6.06
N TYR A 95 3.64 -25.42 -5.93
CA TYR A 95 4.38 -25.07 -4.71
C TYR A 95 5.28 -23.84 -4.87
N PRO A 96 5.47 -23.06 -3.80
CA PRO A 96 6.45 -21.98 -3.78
C PRO A 96 7.87 -22.52 -3.80
N ILE A 97 8.79 -21.74 -4.38
CA ILE A 97 10.23 -22.03 -4.39
C ILE A 97 10.93 -21.60 -3.10
N ALA A 98 10.33 -20.68 -2.33
CA ALA A 98 10.81 -20.28 -1.01
C ALA A 98 9.66 -19.85 -0.10
N ILE A 99 9.84 -20.07 1.21
CA ILE A 99 8.91 -19.66 2.27
C ILE A 99 9.72 -18.90 3.33
N PHE A 100 9.29 -17.69 3.64
CA PHE A 100 9.90 -16.82 4.65
C PHE A 100 8.92 -16.70 5.83
N GLN A 101 9.22 -17.39 6.93
CA GLN A 101 8.36 -17.43 8.11
C GLN A 101 9.11 -16.83 9.31
N GLU A 102 8.84 -15.57 9.61
CA GLU A 102 9.26 -14.95 10.87
C GLU A 102 8.21 -14.02 11.47
N HIS A 103 7.22 -13.55 10.69
CA HIS A 103 6.15 -12.74 11.26
C HIS A 103 5.23 -13.61 12.11
N GLU A 104 4.74 -13.05 13.20
CA GLU A 104 3.87 -13.75 14.15
C GLU A 104 2.37 -13.59 13.81
N LYS A 105 2.07 -12.70 12.88
CA LYS A 105 0.72 -12.34 12.44
C LYS A 105 0.69 -12.03 10.95
N GLU A 106 -0.51 -11.79 10.43
CA GLU A 106 -0.84 -11.49 9.04
C GLU A 106 0.17 -10.52 8.41
N VAL A 107 0.77 -10.93 7.28
CA VAL A 107 1.62 -10.05 6.47
C VAL A 107 0.70 -9.24 5.54
N LEU A 108 0.64 -7.93 5.73
CA LEU A 108 -0.32 -7.04 5.07
C LEU A 108 0.24 -6.40 3.79
N SER A 109 1.56 -6.27 3.69
CA SER A 109 2.19 -5.77 2.46
C SER A 109 3.54 -6.44 2.20
N CYS A 110 3.90 -6.55 0.93
CA CYS A 110 5.22 -6.93 0.47
C CYS A 110 5.61 -6.07 -0.73
N ASN A 111 6.80 -5.48 -0.72
CA ASN A 111 7.26 -4.61 -1.82
C ASN A 111 8.73 -4.86 -2.12
N TRP A 112 9.07 -4.90 -3.40
CA TRP A 112 10.45 -5.09 -3.85
C TRP A 112 11.20 -3.75 -3.85
N ASN A 113 12.51 -3.78 -3.63
CA ASN A 113 13.34 -2.59 -3.75
C ASN A 113 13.69 -2.35 -5.24
N LEU A 114 13.27 -1.20 -5.77
CA LEU A 114 13.44 -0.85 -7.19
C LEU A 114 14.89 -0.47 -7.55
N LEU A 115 15.69 -0.06 -6.55
CA LEU A 115 17.09 0.35 -6.74
C LEU A 115 18.06 -0.77 -6.39
N ASN A 116 17.98 -1.32 -5.18
CA ASN A 116 18.71 -2.52 -4.79
C ASN A 116 17.82 -3.75 -4.91
N LYS A 117 17.70 -4.25 -6.14
CA LYS A 117 16.77 -5.32 -6.50
C LYS A 117 17.06 -6.68 -5.86
N HIS A 118 18.07 -6.82 -5.01
CA HIS A 118 18.29 -8.02 -4.20
C HIS A 118 17.45 -8.08 -2.92
N LEU A 119 16.75 -6.98 -2.59
CA LEU A 119 16.01 -6.82 -1.34
C LEU A 119 14.52 -6.66 -1.58
N PHE A 120 13.73 -7.19 -0.66
CA PHE A 120 12.31 -6.90 -0.52
C PHE A 120 11.96 -6.63 0.95
N VAL A 121 10.83 -5.95 1.17
CA VAL A 121 10.33 -5.56 2.49
C VAL A 121 8.94 -6.16 2.69
N SER A 122 8.65 -6.55 3.93
CA SER A 122 7.33 -6.97 4.37
C SER A 122 6.88 -6.15 5.58
N SER A 123 5.58 -5.96 5.72
CA SER A 123 4.96 -5.36 6.91
C SER A 123 3.83 -6.23 7.44
N SER A 124 3.69 -6.31 8.77
CA SER A 124 2.74 -7.21 9.42
C SER A 124 1.90 -6.53 10.49
N TRP A 125 0.79 -7.18 10.84
CA TRP A 125 -0.03 -6.87 12.01
C TRP A 125 0.73 -7.12 13.34
N ASP A 126 1.85 -7.85 13.33
CA ASP A 126 2.71 -8.01 14.51
C ASP A 126 3.41 -6.70 14.94
N GLY A 127 3.37 -5.66 14.11
CA GLY A 127 3.98 -4.36 14.38
C GLY A 127 5.43 -4.23 13.94
N SER A 128 5.92 -5.21 13.18
CA SER A 128 7.26 -5.23 12.63
C SER A 128 7.26 -5.09 11.11
N ILE A 129 8.40 -4.60 10.63
CA ILE A 129 8.76 -4.54 9.22
C ILE A 129 10.02 -5.38 9.09
N LYS A 130 10.07 -6.30 8.12
CA LYS A 130 11.23 -7.15 7.89
C LYS A 130 11.81 -6.91 6.51
N ILE A 131 13.14 -6.94 6.44
CA ILE A 131 13.91 -6.82 5.21
C ILE A 131 14.49 -8.17 4.88
N TRP A 132 14.37 -8.58 3.63
CA TRP A 132 14.69 -9.92 3.19
C TRP A 132 15.54 -9.89 1.93
N THR A 133 16.18 -11.02 1.67
CA THR A 133 16.76 -11.33 0.37
C THR A 133 16.27 -12.72 -0.04
N PRO A 134 15.92 -12.96 -1.32
CA PRO A 134 15.40 -14.26 -1.73
C PRO A 134 16.43 -15.40 -1.57
N ALA A 135 17.73 -15.06 -1.40
CA ALA A 135 18.80 -16.03 -1.20
C ALA A 135 18.93 -16.54 0.25
N ARG A 136 18.14 -16.02 1.21
CA ARG A 136 18.22 -16.39 2.63
C ARG A 136 16.84 -16.65 3.20
N ASN A 137 16.72 -17.66 4.05
CA ASN A 137 15.45 -17.98 4.72
C ASN A 137 15.14 -17.07 5.92
N THR A 138 16.14 -16.36 6.44
CA THR A 138 15.99 -15.43 7.57
C THR A 138 16.05 -13.98 7.10
N SER A 139 15.39 -13.10 7.84
CA SER A 139 15.40 -11.66 7.57
C SER A 139 16.80 -11.07 7.80
N MET A 140 17.17 -10.12 6.95
CA MET A 140 18.41 -9.35 7.08
C MET A 140 18.33 -8.33 8.23
N ALA A 141 17.13 -7.78 8.45
CA ALA A 141 16.87 -6.83 9.51
C ALA A 141 15.38 -6.82 9.87
N THR A 142 15.09 -6.52 11.13
CA THR A 142 13.74 -6.20 11.62
C THR A 142 13.72 -4.74 12.07
N LEU A 143 12.77 -3.98 11.55
CA LEU A 143 12.51 -2.59 11.89
C LEU A 143 11.19 -2.50 12.66
N ILE A 144 11.18 -1.75 13.75
CA ILE A 144 9.99 -1.53 14.57
C ILE A 144 9.76 -0.01 14.68
N PRO A 145 8.63 0.50 14.17
CA PRO A 145 8.24 1.89 14.37
C PRO A 145 8.11 2.20 15.86
N LYS A 146 8.91 3.14 16.34
CA LYS A 146 8.79 3.64 17.71
C LYS A 146 7.61 4.60 17.76
N SER A 147 6.68 4.30 18.66
CA SER A 147 5.68 5.28 19.08
C SER A 147 6.39 6.46 19.72
N MET A 148 6.20 7.67 19.18
CA MET A 148 6.66 8.88 19.87
C MET A 148 5.95 8.94 21.22
N LYS A 149 6.73 8.96 22.32
CA LYS A 149 6.18 9.10 23.66
C LYS A 149 5.29 10.35 23.68
N ARG A 150 3.98 10.18 23.90
CA ARG A 150 3.13 11.27 24.39
C ARG A 150 3.75 11.71 25.71
N GLU A 151 4.34 12.89 25.77
CA GLU A 151 4.52 13.54 27.06
C GLU A 151 3.14 13.67 27.71
N ASN A 152 3.04 13.22 28.96
CA ASN A 152 1.82 13.16 29.73
C ASN A 152 1.11 14.51 29.76
N THR A 153 -0.14 14.55 29.29
CA THR A 153 -1.16 15.46 29.82
C THR A 153 -2.45 14.65 29.98
N LEU A 154 -2.47 13.83 31.04
CA LEU A 154 -3.69 13.28 31.58
C LEU A 154 -4.45 14.42 32.27
N THR A 155 -5.44 15.01 31.59
CA THR A 155 -6.55 15.65 32.31
C THR A 155 -7.53 14.55 32.69
N PRO A 156 -7.83 14.32 33.99
CA PRO A 156 -8.75 13.27 34.39
C PRO A 156 -10.18 13.72 34.03
N HIS A 157 -10.67 13.31 32.87
CA HIS A 157 -12.10 13.35 32.63
C HIS A 157 -12.75 12.28 33.51
N ARG A 158 -13.66 12.70 34.38
CA ARG A 158 -14.45 11.83 35.24
C ARG A 158 -15.22 10.85 34.35
N ASP A 159 -14.82 9.59 34.41
CA ASP A 159 -15.50 8.49 33.73
C ASP A 159 -16.94 8.38 34.25
N VAL A 160 -17.90 8.46 33.33
CA VAL A 160 -19.24 7.90 33.55
C VAL A 160 -19.07 6.39 33.45
N PRO A 161 -19.49 5.58 34.45
CA PRO A 161 -19.27 4.14 34.41
C PRO A 161 -20.16 3.51 33.34
N MET A 162 -19.57 3.10 32.22
CA MET A 162 -20.21 2.23 31.24
C MET A 162 -19.63 0.82 31.32
N SER A 163 -20.51 -0.11 31.70
CA SER A 163 -20.38 -1.59 31.67
C SER A 163 -19.67 -2.29 32.85
N ASN A 164 -20.35 -3.30 33.41
CA ASN A 164 -19.88 -4.19 34.49
C ASN A 164 -18.96 -5.32 34.00
N GLN A 165 -18.47 -5.31 32.76
CA GLN A 165 -17.54 -6.32 32.24
C GLN A 165 -16.08 -5.94 32.51
N ARG A 166 -15.44 -6.64 33.45
CA ARG A 166 -14.06 -6.38 33.95
C ARG A 166 -12.91 -6.64 32.95
N GLN A 167 -13.19 -6.94 31.67
CA GLN A 167 -12.15 -7.26 30.67
C GLN A 167 -12.44 -6.68 29.27
N HIS A 168 -12.79 -5.41 29.15
CA HIS A 168 -12.50 -4.68 27.92
C HIS A 168 -11.06 -4.16 27.98
N ASN A 169 -10.10 -4.96 27.50
CA ASN A 169 -8.82 -4.41 27.04
C ASN A 169 -9.14 -3.39 25.95
N SER A 170 -9.02 -2.11 26.30
CA SER A 170 -8.82 -0.89 25.49
C SER A 170 -9.06 -1.02 23.97
N LEU A 171 -9.83 -0.10 23.38
CA LEU A 171 -10.08 0.14 21.94
C LEU A 171 -8.78 0.40 21.10
N SER A 172 -7.76 -0.45 21.23
CA SER A 172 -6.39 -0.24 20.76
C SER A 172 -5.76 -1.50 20.16
N LYS A 173 -6.55 -2.53 19.82
CA LYS A 173 -6.02 -3.80 19.27
C LYS A 173 -5.25 -3.63 17.95
N ASN A 174 -5.51 -2.58 17.18
CA ASN A 174 -4.92 -2.38 15.84
C ASN A 174 -3.85 -1.27 15.78
N LYS A 175 -3.52 -0.61 16.90
CA LYS A 175 -2.59 0.53 16.85
C LYS A 175 -1.15 0.13 16.52
N SER A 176 -0.79 -1.14 16.66
CA SER A 176 0.51 -1.66 16.25
C SER A 176 0.54 -2.12 14.79
N CYS A 177 -0.59 -2.23 14.08
CA CYS A 177 -0.61 -2.74 12.70
C CYS A 177 0.28 -1.91 11.78
N ILE A 178 1.12 -2.54 10.97
CA ILE A 178 1.83 -1.86 9.88
C ILE A 178 1.17 -2.26 8.55
N TYR A 179 0.34 -1.37 8.01
CA TYR A 179 -0.49 -1.66 6.84
C TYR A 179 0.30 -1.72 5.53
N GLN A 180 1.30 -0.87 5.37
CA GLN A 180 2.13 -0.83 4.17
C GLN A 180 3.54 -0.40 4.53
N ALA A 181 4.55 -1.05 3.94
CA ALA A 181 5.93 -0.59 3.96
C ALA A 181 6.52 -0.66 2.54
N GLN A 182 7.26 0.38 2.15
CA GLN A 182 7.85 0.52 0.81
C GLN A 182 9.24 1.13 0.87
N PHE A 183 10.13 0.65 -0.01
CA PHE A 183 11.40 1.31 -0.29
C PHE A 183 11.18 2.62 -1.04
N SER A 184 12.05 3.58 -0.79
CA SER A 184 12.13 4.78 -1.63
C SER A 184 12.63 4.41 -3.02
N PRO A 185 11.98 4.88 -4.10
CA PRO A 185 12.50 4.75 -5.46
C PRO A 185 13.70 5.68 -5.72
N HIS A 186 14.11 6.50 -4.73
CA HIS A 186 15.19 7.49 -4.86
C HIS A 186 16.40 7.23 -3.96
N ASP A 187 16.26 6.46 -2.88
CA ASP A 187 17.36 6.04 -1.99
C ASP A 187 17.16 4.56 -1.60
N PRO A 188 18.08 3.64 -1.96
CA PRO A 188 17.92 2.22 -1.67
C PRO A 188 17.93 1.90 -0.17
N ASN A 189 18.35 2.84 0.67
CA ASN A 189 18.44 2.70 2.12
C ASN A 189 17.31 3.41 2.86
N ALA A 190 16.31 3.95 2.16
CA ALA A 190 15.16 4.59 2.79
C ALA A 190 13.91 3.71 2.68
N ILE A 191 13.23 3.48 3.80
CA ILE A 191 11.94 2.79 3.86
C ILE A 191 10.91 3.72 4.49
N MET A 192 9.69 3.75 3.95
CA MET A 192 8.53 4.38 4.57
C MET A 192 7.53 3.31 4.97
N SER A 193 6.86 3.50 6.11
CA SER A 193 5.76 2.65 6.55
C SER A 193 4.61 3.46 7.13
N CYS A 194 3.39 2.97 6.99
CA CYS A 194 2.20 3.54 7.62
C CYS A 194 1.56 2.56 8.61
N SER A 195 1.08 3.11 9.73
CA SER A 195 0.65 2.33 10.89
C SER A 195 -0.78 2.66 11.35
N GLY A 196 -1.41 1.71 12.05
CA GLY A 196 -2.74 1.88 12.67
C GLY A 196 -2.78 2.93 13.79
N ASN A 197 -1.63 3.34 14.34
CA ASN A 197 -1.55 4.45 15.30
C ASN A 197 -1.58 5.85 14.66
N SER A 198 -1.86 5.96 13.35
CA SER A 198 -1.89 7.21 12.56
C SER A 198 -0.52 7.80 12.18
N TYR A 199 0.57 7.11 12.51
CA TYR A 199 1.91 7.58 12.16
C TYR A 199 2.40 6.97 10.85
N VAL A 200 3.13 7.80 10.10
CA VAL A 200 4.06 7.36 9.07
C VAL A 200 5.46 7.44 9.63
N THR A 201 6.23 6.37 9.45
CA THR A 201 7.62 6.25 9.91
C THR A 201 8.54 6.06 8.72
N LEU A 202 9.63 6.84 8.72
CA LEU A 202 10.73 6.76 7.77
C LEU A 202 11.91 6.11 8.47
N PHE A 203 12.57 5.17 7.79
CA PHE A 203 13.76 4.48 8.26
C PHE A 203 14.91 4.72 7.31
N ASP A 204 16.10 4.97 7.87
CA ASP A 204 17.38 4.97 7.17
C ASP A 204 18.18 3.72 7.57
N LEU A 205 18.34 2.80 6.62
CA LEU A 205 19.01 1.51 6.84
C LEU A 205 20.51 1.63 7.11
N ARG A 206 21.12 2.79 6.85
CA ARG A 206 22.53 3.05 7.16
C ARG A 206 22.75 3.31 8.64
N GLN A 207 21.68 3.64 9.37
CA GLN A 207 21.73 3.97 10.78
C GLN A 207 21.11 2.86 11.62
N PRO A 208 21.53 2.69 12.89
CA PRO A 208 20.87 1.76 13.80
C PRO A 208 19.38 2.09 13.91
N SER A 209 18.53 1.07 13.98
CA SER A 209 17.07 1.23 14.06
C SER A 209 16.61 2.11 15.23
N SER A 210 17.46 2.28 16.25
CA SER A 210 17.17 3.12 17.41
C SER A 210 17.21 4.63 17.14
N SER A 211 18.09 5.08 16.22
CA SER A 211 18.34 6.49 15.88
C SER A 211 18.02 6.85 14.43
N GLY A 212 18.01 5.85 13.54
CA GLY A 212 17.74 5.98 12.11
C GLY A 212 16.27 6.01 11.72
N GLN A 213 15.38 6.38 12.63
CA GLN A 213 13.95 6.45 12.32
C GLN A 213 13.34 7.80 12.69
N TYR A 214 12.36 8.21 11.90
CA TYR A 214 11.66 9.46 12.05
C TYR A 214 10.16 9.24 11.80
N SER A 215 9.30 9.71 12.69
CA SER A 215 7.85 9.49 12.60
C SER A 215 7.08 10.80 12.61
N PHE A 216 5.97 10.87 11.87
CA PHE A 216 5.03 11.98 11.93
C PHE A 216 3.58 11.51 11.91
N LEU A 217 2.70 12.30 12.53
CA LEU A 217 1.26 12.04 12.56
C LEU A 217 0.66 12.44 11.21
N ALA A 218 0.05 11.49 10.50
CA ALA A 218 -0.49 11.74 9.17
C ALA A 218 -2.01 11.98 9.19
N HIS A 219 -2.78 11.17 9.91
CA HIS A 219 -4.25 11.14 9.80
C HIS A 219 -4.98 11.39 11.13
N GLY A 220 -4.52 12.39 11.92
CA GLY A 220 -5.28 12.92 13.06
C GLY A 220 -5.59 11.92 14.20
N GLY A 221 -4.87 10.81 14.30
CA GLY A 221 -5.13 9.74 15.25
C GLY A 221 -5.94 8.57 14.70
N MET A 222 -6.45 8.66 13.47
CA MET A 222 -7.09 7.59 12.71
C MET A 222 -6.06 6.78 11.92
N GLU A 223 -6.36 5.51 11.63
CA GLU A 223 -5.41 4.58 11.02
C GLU A 223 -4.93 5.06 9.65
N THR A 224 -3.62 5.00 9.41
CA THR A 224 -3.03 5.28 8.09
C THR A 224 -2.82 3.97 7.36
N LEU A 225 -3.59 3.76 6.30
CA LEU A 225 -3.71 2.47 5.63
C LEU A 225 -2.74 2.31 4.46
N THR A 226 -2.27 3.43 3.90
CA THR A 226 -1.44 3.42 2.71
C THR A 226 -0.51 4.61 2.65
N CYS A 227 0.66 4.40 2.08
CA CYS A 227 1.64 5.43 1.78
C CYS A 227 2.38 5.07 0.49
N ASP A 228 2.75 6.08 -0.30
CA ASP A 228 3.53 5.88 -1.52
C ASP A 228 4.43 7.09 -1.83
N TYR A 229 5.62 6.80 -2.36
CA TYR A 229 6.57 7.80 -2.82
C TYR A 229 6.21 8.29 -4.21
N ASN A 230 6.33 9.60 -4.41
CA ASN A 230 6.29 10.17 -5.75
C ASN A 230 7.45 9.61 -6.58
N LYS A 231 7.18 9.12 -7.78
CA LYS A 231 8.16 8.44 -8.63
C LYS A 231 9.23 9.38 -9.22
N TYR A 232 9.01 10.70 -9.14
CA TYR A 232 9.88 11.72 -9.75
C TYR A 232 10.39 12.78 -8.76
N ARG A 233 9.68 13.01 -7.65
CA ARG A 233 9.97 14.05 -6.66
C ARG A 233 10.44 13.39 -5.34
N PRO A 234 11.75 13.34 -5.04
CA PRO A 234 12.30 12.49 -3.98
C PRO A 234 11.77 12.71 -2.56
N TYR A 235 11.27 13.91 -2.29
CA TYR A 235 10.79 14.30 -0.96
C TYR A 235 9.28 14.36 -0.87
N ILE A 236 8.55 13.96 -1.91
CA ILE A 236 7.09 14.05 -1.93
C ILE A 236 6.51 12.66 -1.76
N VAL A 237 5.62 12.54 -0.78
CA VAL A 237 4.90 11.30 -0.48
C VAL A 237 3.42 11.58 -0.35
N ALA A 238 2.59 10.59 -0.67
CA ALA A 238 1.16 10.62 -0.41
C ALA A 238 0.81 9.59 0.66
N THR A 239 -0.19 9.90 1.48
CA THR A 239 -0.75 8.99 2.48
C THR A 239 -2.27 8.99 2.38
N GLY A 240 -2.88 7.85 2.68
CA GLY A 240 -4.34 7.68 2.76
C GLY A 240 -4.72 6.94 4.04
N GLY A 241 -5.88 7.27 4.60
CA GLY A 241 -6.30 6.75 5.89
C GLY A 241 -7.81 6.58 6.06
N VAL A 242 -8.19 6.21 7.28
CA VAL A 242 -9.58 6.02 7.73
C VAL A 242 -10.34 7.34 7.87
N ASP A 243 -9.65 8.47 7.82
CA ASP A 243 -10.25 9.81 7.81
C ASP A 243 -10.83 10.24 6.45
N ASN A 244 -10.89 9.32 5.49
CA ASN A 244 -11.36 9.52 4.10
C ASN A 244 -10.53 10.52 3.29
N MET A 245 -9.36 10.93 3.80
CA MET A 245 -8.52 11.95 3.19
C MET A 245 -7.28 11.33 2.56
N ILE A 246 -6.79 11.99 1.51
CA ILE A 246 -5.45 11.79 0.98
C ILE A 246 -4.63 13.03 1.32
N LYS A 247 -3.45 12.84 1.89
CA LYS A 247 -2.56 13.95 2.28
C LYS A 247 -1.24 13.80 1.54
N ILE A 248 -0.74 14.91 1.00
CA ILE A 248 0.57 14.99 0.34
C ILE A 248 1.53 15.72 1.27
N TRP A 249 2.75 15.21 1.37
CA TRP A 249 3.75 15.69 2.32
C TRP A 249 5.07 15.97 1.63
N ASP A 250 5.76 17.04 2.04
CA ASP A 250 7.17 17.25 1.74
C ASP A 250 8.03 16.81 2.93
N LEU A 251 8.77 15.71 2.76
CA LEU A 251 9.59 15.10 3.81
C LEU A 251 10.65 16.06 4.38
N ARG A 252 11.11 17.05 3.60
CA ARG A 252 12.06 18.08 4.09
C ARG A 252 11.37 19.03 5.05
N MET A 253 10.14 19.43 4.74
CA MET A 253 9.33 20.29 5.62
C MET A 253 8.96 19.54 6.88
N VAL A 254 8.57 18.28 6.73
CA VAL A 254 8.27 17.39 7.84
C VAL A 254 9.44 17.32 8.81
N ARG A 255 10.64 17.00 8.32
CA ARG A 255 11.87 16.93 9.15
C ARG A 255 12.20 18.26 9.83
N LYS A 256 12.08 19.38 9.12
CA LYS A 256 12.31 20.72 9.70
C LYS A 256 11.31 21.03 10.82
N MET A 257 10.04 20.70 10.63
CA MET A 257 8.98 21.03 11.59
C MET A 257 9.09 20.24 12.89
N SER A 258 9.43 18.95 12.80
CA SER A 258 9.67 18.13 13.99
C SER A 258 10.91 18.56 14.78
N MET A 259 11.98 19.03 14.12
CA MET A 259 13.12 19.62 14.84
C MET A 259 12.74 20.85 15.66
N HIS A 260 11.66 21.55 15.29
CA HIS A 260 11.13 22.70 16.02
C HIS A 260 9.93 22.34 16.92
N SER A 261 9.74 21.06 17.24
CA SER A 261 8.63 20.54 18.06
C SER A 261 7.24 20.98 17.60
N ARG A 262 7.08 21.22 16.29
CA ARG A 262 5.80 21.55 15.66
C ARG A 262 5.27 20.34 14.91
N GLN A 263 3.95 20.21 14.86
CA GLN A 263 3.34 19.17 14.03
C GLN A 263 3.56 19.50 12.55
N PRO A 264 4.04 18.55 11.74
CA PRO A 264 4.18 18.75 10.32
C PRO A 264 2.82 18.95 9.67
N MET A 265 2.75 19.90 8.75
CA MET A 265 1.55 20.15 7.94
C MET A 265 1.73 19.49 6.57
N SER A 266 0.64 18.89 6.09
CA SER A 266 0.53 18.44 4.71
C SER A 266 0.68 19.64 3.77
N VAL A 267 1.35 19.44 2.64
CA VAL A 267 1.44 20.47 1.59
C VAL A 267 0.17 20.54 0.76
N ASN A 268 -0.62 19.47 0.77
CA ASN A 268 -1.89 19.40 0.07
C ASN A 268 -2.80 18.36 0.74
N GLU A 269 -4.10 18.60 0.71
CA GLU A 269 -5.13 17.69 1.20
C GLU A 269 -6.16 17.48 0.11
N VAL A 270 -6.48 16.22 -0.17
CA VAL A 270 -7.39 15.84 -1.24
C VAL A 270 -8.55 15.07 -0.60
N SER A 271 -9.75 15.63 -0.76
CA SER A 271 -11.01 15.04 -0.28
C SER A 271 -11.86 14.59 -1.47
N GLY A 272 -12.63 13.53 -1.30
CA GLY A 272 -13.61 13.09 -2.31
C GLY A 272 -13.87 11.59 -2.37
N HIS A 273 -13.27 10.81 -1.48
CA HIS A 273 -13.77 9.49 -1.10
C HIS A 273 -14.74 9.62 0.07
N ASP A 274 -15.74 8.75 0.11
CA ASP A 274 -16.79 8.75 1.14
C ASP A 274 -16.47 7.79 2.31
N LEU A 275 -15.51 6.87 2.10
CA LEU A 275 -15.00 5.93 3.09
C LEU A 275 -13.47 5.85 3.04
N ALA A 276 -12.89 5.08 3.95
CA ALA A 276 -11.45 4.98 4.15
C ALA A 276 -10.68 4.69 2.86
N VAL A 277 -9.58 5.40 2.67
CA VAL A 277 -8.71 5.24 1.49
C VAL A 277 -7.78 4.07 1.73
N ARG A 278 -7.96 3.00 0.95
CA ARG A 278 -7.26 1.72 1.15
C ARG A 278 -5.89 1.66 0.48
N LYS A 279 -5.74 2.30 -0.69
CA LYS A 279 -4.48 2.38 -1.44
C LYS A 279 -4.32 3.74 -2.09
N VAL A 280 -3.10 4.28 -2.09
CA VAL A 280 -2.66 5.39 -2.94
C VAL A 280 -1.46 4.94 -3.77
N SER A 281 -1.38 5.38 -5.03
CA SER A 281 -0.26 5.04 -5.91
C SER A 281 0.01 6.18 -6.90
N TRP A 282 1.18 6.79 -6.81
CA TRP A 282 1.67 7.80 -7.75
C TRP A 282 1.88 7.19 -9.12
N SER A 283 1.51 7.96 -10.16
CA SER A 283 1.69 7.56 -11.53
C SER A 283 3.19 7.35 -11.83
N PRO A 284 3.56 6.24 -12.47
CA PRO A 284 4.92 6.02 -12.96
C PRO A 284 5.22 6.80 -14.25
N HIS A 285 4.27 7.61 -14.74
CA HIS A 285 4.39 8.40 -15.98
C HIS A 285 4.30 9.92 -15.74
N HIS A 286 3.65 10.35 -14.64
CA HIS A 286 3.41 11.77 -14.36
C HIS A 286 3.71 12.10 -12.90
N SER A 287 4.49 13.17 -12.65
CA SER A 287 4.90 13.58 -11.31
C SER A 287 3.80 14.23 -10.47
N ASP A 288 2.68 14.59 -11.08
CA ASP A 288 1.57 15.32 -10.50
C ASP A 288 0.28 14.51 -10.53
N MET A 289 0.30 13.23 -10.92
CA MET A 289 -0.89 12.38 -10.93
C MET A 289 -0.74 11.18 -10.01
N PHE A 290 -1.84 10.80 -9.36
CA PHE A 290 -1.89 9.62 -8.51
C PHE A 290 -3.28 8.98 -8.53
N LEU A 291 -3.31 7.70 -8.17
CA LEU A 291 -4.48 6.85 -8.07
C LEU A 291 -4.80 6.62 -6.60
N SER A 292 -6.08 6.45 -6.30
CA SER A 292 -6.52 5.91 -5.01
C SER A 292 -7.66 4.90 -5.16
N THR A 293 -7.76 4.02 -4.18
CA THR A 293 -8.89 3.09 -3.99
C THR A 293 -9.47 3.26 -2.59
N SER A 294 -10.76 2.95 -2.42
CA SER A 294 -11.45 3.12 -1.16
C SER A 294 -12.47 2.02 -0.90
N TYR A 295 -12.87 1.93 0.38
CA TYR A 295 -14.04 1.17 0.80
C TYR A 295 -15.36 1.74 0.28
N ASP A 296 -15.36 2.93 -0.34
CA ASP A 296 -16.52 3.46 -1.08
C ASP A 296 -16.75 2.79 -2.44
N MET A 297 -16.02 1.70 -2.72
CA MET A 297 -16.13 0.87 -3.92
C MET A 297 -15.66 1.57 -5.21
N THR A 298 -14.96 2.71 -5.09
CA THR A 298 -14.45 3.45 -6.25
C THR A 298 -12.92 3.44 -6.34
N CYS A 299 -12.42 3.52 -7.58
CA CYS A 299 -11.08 4.02 -7.84
C CYS A 299 -11.17 5.46 -8.34
N LYS A 300 -10.25 6.33 -7.92
CA LYS A 300 -10.19 7.72 -8.39
C LYS A 300 -8.78 8.06 -8.86
N VAL A 301 -8.68 8.85 -9.92
CA VAL A 301 -7.43 9.42 -10.40
C VAL A 301 -7.45 10.92 -10.13
N TRP A 302 -6.36 11.41 -9.57
CA TRP A 302 -6.22 12.76 -9.09
C TRP A 302 -5.04 13.43 -9.75
N GLN A 303 -5.12 14.75 -9.85
CA GLN A 303 -3.99 15.62 -10.09
C GLN A 303 -3.66 16.40 -8.81
N ASP A 304 -2.39 16.39 -8.43
CA ASP A 304 -1.82 17.24 -7.40
C ASP A 304 -1.67 18.67 -7.95
N VAL A 305 -2.69 19.51 -7.71
CA VAL A 305 -2.68 20.90 -8.22
C VAL A 305 -1.71 21.80 -7.44
N SER A 306 -1.06 21.30 -6.38
CA SER A 306 -0.04 22.04 -5.62
C SER A 306 1.25 22.24 -6.40
N THR A 307 1.41 21.52 -7.51
CA THR A 307 2.55 21.66 -8.42
C THR A 307 2.10 21.72 -9.87
N ASP A 308 2.89 22.36 -10.72
CA ASP A 308 2.80 22.27 -12.18
C ASP A 308 3.74 21.19 -12.75
N GLY A 309 4.23 20.28 -11.88
CA GLY A 309 5.24 19.27 -12.21
C GLY A 309 6.68 19.75 -12.05
N ARG A 310 6.93 21.06 -11.93
CA ARG A 310 8.28 21.62 -11.73
C ARG A 310 8.39 22.57 -10.55
N ARG A 311 7.34 23.34 -10.30
CA ARG A 311 7.27 24.41 -9.31
C ARG A 311 6.00 24.26 -8.47
N PRO A 312 6.03 24.73 -7.21
CA PRO A 312 4.81 24.91 -6.43
C PRO A 312 3.92 25.99 -7.06
N THR A 313 2.62 25.72 -7.17
CA THR A 313 1.64 26.66 -7.75
C THR A 313 1.04 27.62 -6.71
N GLY A 314 1.22 27.31 -5.43
CA GLY A 314 0.54 27.99 -4.32
C GLY A 314 -0.95 27.63 -4.20
N LYS A 315 -1.48 26.73 -5.04
CA LYS A 315 -2.85 26.22 -4.97
C LYS A 315 -2.88 24.88 -4.23
N THR A 316 -4.05 24.48 -3.74
CA THR A 316 -4.27 23.17 -3.13
C THR A 316 -5.55 22.55 -3.67
N ASN A 317 -5.67 21.23 -3.62
CA ASN A 317 -6.87 20.52 -4.07
C ASN A 317 -8.10 20.91 -3.23
N SER A 318 -7.92 21.33 -1.97
CA SER A 318 -9.01 21.79 -1.11
C SER A 318 -9.76 23.02 -1.64
N VAL A 319 -9.10 23.86 -2.44
CA VAL A 319 -9.69 25.07 -3.04
C VAL A 319 -10.07 24.89 -4.51
N ASP A 320 -9.70 23.75 -5.12
CA ASP A 320 -10.05 23.45 -6.50
C ASP A 320 -11.52 22.98 -6.58
N PRO A 321 -12.36 23.51 -7.50
CA PRO A 321 -13.76 23.10 -7.61
C PRO A 321 -13.95 21.60 -7.90
N ALA A 322 -13.03 21.00 -8.66
CA ALA A 322 -13.04 19.56 -8.96
C ALA A 322 -12.25 18.74 -7.92
N LYS A 323 -11.69 19.40 -6.89
CA LYS A 323 -10.78 18.83 -5.91
C LYS A 323 -9.57 18.12 -6.54
N GLY A 324 -9.21 18.50 -7.76
CA GLY A 324 -8.24 17.83 -8.63
C GLY A 324 -8.62 16.39 -9.04
N CYS A 325 -9.87 15.96 -8.87
CA CYS A 325 -10.35 14.68 -9.37
C CYS A 325 -10.43 14.72 -10.90
N ARG A 326 -9.71 13.82 -11.56
CA ARG A 326 -9.65 13.72 -13.02
C ARG A 326 -10.52 12.59 -13.56
N PHE A 327 -10.66 11.50 -12.81
CA PHE A 327 -11.46 10.35 -13.22
C PHE A 327 -11.99 9.60 -12.00
N VAL A 328 -13.21 9.06 -12.13
CA VAL A 328 -13.82 8.16 -11.15
C VAL A 328 -14.20 6.88 -11.86
N PHE A 329 -13.77 5.74 -11.32
CA PHE A 329 -14.10 4.41 -11.80
C PHE A 329 -15.06 3.72 -10.81
N PRO A 330 -16.37 3.67 -11.11
CA PRO A 330 -17.41 3.17 -10.19
C PRO A 330 -17.92 1.77 -10.56
N HIS A 331 -17.11 0.92 -11.21
CA HIS A 331 -17.58 -0.37 -11.73
C HIS A 331 -17.40 -1.54 -10.76
N HIS A 332 -16.68 -1.34 -9.66
CA HIS A 332 -16.60 -2.34 -8.60
C HIS A 332 -17.84 -2.26 -7.72
N SER A 333 -18.36 -3.41 -7.30
CA SER A 333 -19.57 -3.49 -6.48
C SER A 333 -19.28 -3.73 -4.99
N GLU A 334 -18.00 -3.82 -4.63
CA GLU A 334 -17.50 -4.07 -3.28
C GLU A 334 -16.20 -3.30 -3.04
N PHE A 335 -15.67 -3.39 -1.83
CA PHE A 335 -14.46 -2.66 -1.41
C PHE A 335 -13.27 -2.89 -2.35
N VAL A 336 -12.66 -1.79 -2.83
CA VAL A 336 -11.51 -1.86 -3.73
C VAL A 336 -10.21 -1.81 -2.94
N PHE A 337 -9.47 -2.91 -2.96
CA PHE A 337 -8.24 -3.05 -2.18
C PHE A 337 -6.97 -2.80 -2.97
N GLY A 338 -6.87 -3.38 -4.17
CA GLY A 338 -5.67 -3.32 -4.99
C GLY A 338 -5.90 -2.50 -6.24
N ALA A 339 -4.95 -1.64 -6.58
CA ALA A 339 -4.85 -1.07 -7.91
C ALA A 339 -3.41 -0.70 -8.26
N ASP A 340 -3.07 -0.79 -9.53
CA ASP A 340 -1.71 -0.55 -10.04
C ASP A 340 -1.74 0.10 -11.43
N TRP A 341 -0.75 0.96 -11.68
CA TRP A 341 -0.59 1.61 -12.97
C TRP A 341 0.13 0.67 -13.93
N SER A 342 -0.32 0.62 -15.18
CA SER A 342 0.46 -0.05 -16.21
C SER A 342 1.75 0.74 -16.44
N MET A 343 2.88 0.04 -16.36
CA MET A 343 4.20 0.60 -16.69
C MET A 343 4.44 0.69 -18.20
N TRP A 344 3.68 -0.07 -18.97
CA TRP A 344 3.90 -0.29 -20.40
C TRP A 344 2.74 0.26 -21.23
N GLY A 345 3.01 0.45 -22.53
CA GLY A 345 2.00 0.92 -23.47
C GLY A 345 1.58 2.37 -23.24
N GLN A 346 0.32 2.69 -23.52
CA GLN A 346 -0.20 4.05 -23.41
C GLN A 346 -0.31 4.46 -21.93
N PRO A 347 0.33 5.57 -21.49
CA PRO A 347 0.19 6.07 -20.13
C PRO A 347 -1.28 6.34 -19.78
N GLY A 348 -1.74 5.78 -18.66
CA GLY A 348 -3.11 5.94 -18.16
C GLY A 348 -3.89 4.64 -17.99
N TYR A 349 -3.36 3.49 -18.45
CA TYR A 349 -3.95 2.20 -18.12
C TYR A 349 -3.71 1.84 -16.66
N ILE A 350 -4.76 1.33 -16.00
CA ILE A 350 -4.78 0.95 -14.59
C ILE A 350 -5.43 -0.43 -14.47
N ALA A 351 -4.87 -1.29 -13.63
CA ALA A 351 -5.53 -2.51 -13.15
C ALA A 351 -6.08 -2.26 -11.75
N SER A 352 -7.31 -2.68 -11.48
CA SER A 352 -7.92 -2.64 -10.15
C SER A 352 -8.55 -3.99 -9.80
N THR A 353 -8.54 -4.33 -8.52
CA THR A 353 -9.12 -5.56 -7.99
C THR A 353 -9.84 -5.28 -6.67
N ALA A 354 -10.97 -5.92 -6.47
CA ALA A 354 -11.87 -5.64 -5.36
C ALA A 354 -12.47 -6.91 -4.76
N TRP A 355 -13.25 -6.71 -3.70
CA TRP A 355 -13.90 -7.79 -2.96
C TRP A 355 -15.05 -8.49 -3.71
N ASP A 356 -15.51 -7.89 -4.82
CA ASP A 356 -16.46 -8.47 -5.78
C ASP A 356 -15.84 -9.63 -6.60
N GLY A 357 -14.53 -9.84 -6.45
CA GLY A 357 -13.75 -10.86 -7.16
C GLY A 357 -13.38 -10.46 -8.57
N ASP A 358 -13.64 -9.22 -8.98
CA ASP A 358 -13.33 -8.75 -10.32
C ASP A 358 -11.95 -8.09 -10.38
N VAL A 359 -11.24 -8.41 -11.46
CA VAL A 359 -10.04 -7.73 -11.90
C VAL A 359 -10.40 -6.94 -13.14
N CYS A 360 -10.28 -5.62 -13.06
CA CYS A 360 -10.63 -4.70 -14.14
C CYS A 360 -9.39 -4.00 -14.67
N VAL A 361 -9.24 -3.92 -15.99
CA VAL A 361 -8.24 -3.04 -16.63
C VAL A 361 -8.94 -1.97 -17.44
N TRP A 362 -8.63 -0.72 -17.14
CA TRP A 362 -9.33 0.45 -17.66
C TRP A 362 -8.35 1.59 -17.93
N TYR A 363 -8.79 2.53 -18.76
CA TYR A 363 -7.99 3.69 -19.16
C TYR A 363 -8.56 4.93 -18.46
N ALA A 364 -7.70 5.66 -17.74
CA ALA A 364 -8.12 6.75 -16.85
C ALA A 364 -8.22 8.12 -17.50
N PHE A 365 -7.56 8.33 -18.64
CA PHE A 365 -7.58 9.61 -19.33
C PHE A 365 -8.64 9.54 -20.43
N SER A 366 -9.55 10.51 -20.51
CA SER A 366 -10.43 10.60 -21.67
C SER A 366 -9.56 10.77 -22.93
N ARG A 367 -9.94 10.12 -24.03
CA ARG A 367 -9.49 10.60 -25.34
C ARG A 367 -10.13 11.95 -25.67
#